data_AF-F2LRL4-F1
#
_entry.id   AF-F2LRL4-F1
#
_cell.length_a   1.000
_cell.length_b   1.000
_cell.length_c   1.000
_cell.angle_alpha   90.00
_cell.angle_beta   90.00
_cell.angle_gamma   90.00
#
_symmetry.space_group_name_H-M   'P 1'
#
loop_
_entity.id
_entity.type
_entity.pdbx_description
1 polymer ?
#
loop_
_entity_poly.entity_id
_entity_poly.type
_entity_poly.pdbx_seq_one_letter_code
_entity_poly.pdbx_strand_id
1 'polypeptide(L)'
;MSVFRPMREPARSIHDALLREAAKRKNRTIDEWLAQERAAVWKEAIGQAQKLQLRAPSMADIERAERHAIGHTDYAAKWAHGVADAMST
;
A
#
# COMPACT_ATOMS: atom_id res chain seq x y z
N MET A 1 4.65 15.20 9.69
CA MET A 1 3.49 14.31 9.48
C MET A 1 2.88 14.65 8.14
N SER A 2 2.66 13.67 7.25
CA SER A 2 1.95 13.92 5.98
C SER A 2 0.47 14.18 6.29
N VAL A 3 -0.10 15.25 5.73
CA VAL A 3 -1.53 15.60 5.90
C VAL A 3 -2.48 14.52 5.37
N PHE A 4 -1.98 13.62 4.53
CA PHE A 4 -2.75 12.54 3.90
C PHE A 4 -2.62 11.20 4.63
N ARG A 5 -1.85 11.09 5.73
CA ARG A 5 -1.65 9.81 6.42
C ARG A 5 -3.00 9.27 6.95
N PRO A 6 -3.43 8.05 6.55
CA PRO A 6 -4.65 7.45 7.08
C PRO A 6 -4.60 7.27 8.60
N MET A 7 -5.73 7.44 9.28
CA MET A 7 -5.79 7.34 10.74
C MET A 7 -6.17 5.95 11.26
N ARG A 8 -6.84 5.14 10.43
CA ARG A 8 -7.41 3.83 10.79
C ARG A 8 -6.68 2.68 10.09
N GLU A 9 -6.65 1.54 10.77
CA GLU A 9 -6.21 0.28 10.17
C GLU A 9 -7.29 -0.27 9.22
N PRO A 10 -6.91 -1.04 8.18
CA PRO A 10 -5.54 -1.44 7.80
C PRO A 10 -4.78 -0.38 7.00
N ALA A 11 -5.47 0.66 6.50
CA ALA A 11 -4.89 1.67 5.60
C ALA A 11 -3.68 2.40 6.20
N ARG A 12 -3.69 2.70 7.49
CA ARG A 12 -2.55 3.35 8.17
C ARG A 12 -1.28 2.52 8.13
N SER A 13 -1.33 1.25 8.54
CA SER A 13 -0.16 0.38 8.51
C SER A 13 0.36 0.17 7.08
N ILE A 14 -0.54 0.01 6.11
CA ILE A 14 -0.19 -0.14 4.70
C ILE A 14 0.53 1.11 4.16
N HIS A 15 -0.01 2.29 4.44
CA HIS A 15 0.62 3.56 4.09
C HIS A 15 2.02 3.68 4.71
N ASP A 16 2.17 3.35 5.98
CA ASP A 16 3.46 3.44 6.67
C ASP A 16 4.46 2.38 6.16
N ALA A 17 4.01 1.21 5.71
CA ALA A 17 4.85 0.22 5.04
C ALA A 17 5.37 0.73 3.70
N LEU A 18 4.49 1.35 2.90
CA LEU A 18 4.87 1.98 1.64
C LEU A 18 5.91 3.08 1.86
N LEU A 19 5.71 3.99 2.82
CA LEU A 19 6.69 5.05 3.10
C LEU A 19 8.05 4.50 3.57
N ARG A 20 8.05 3.42 4.36
CA ARG A 20 9.29 2.75 4.79
C ARG A 20 10.05 2.15 3.60
N GLU A 21 9.36 1.59 2.62
CA GLU A 21 10.01 1.05 1.42
C GLU A 21 10.42 2.17 0.45
N ALA A 22 9.59 3.21 0.30
CA ALA A 22 9.88 4.39 -0.51
C ALA A 22 11.17 5.10 -0.06
N ALA A 23 11.48 5.08 1.24
CA ALA A 23 12.75 5.62 1.76
C ALA A 23 14.00 4.90 1.21
N LYS A 24 13.85 3.68 0.67
CA LYS A 24 14.94 2.85 0.11
C LYS A 24 15.10 2.98 -1.41
N ARG A 25 14.38 3.91 -2.04
CA ARG A 25 14.41 4.16 -3.51
C ARG A 25 15.79 4.47 -4.08
N LYS A 26 16.75 4.92 -3.27
CA LYS A 26 18.09 5.29 -3.74
C LYS A 26 18.78 4.08 -4.39
N ASN A 27 19.35 4.30 -5.58
CA ASN A 27 20.15 3.35 -6.36
C ASN A 27 19.39 2.14 -6.94
N ARG A 28 18.07 2.22 -7.13
CA ARG A 28 17.27 1.18 -7.82
C ARG A 28 16.71 1.71 -9.14
N THR A 29 16.49 0.83 -10.11
CA THR A 29 15.69 1.16 -11.30
C THR A 29 14.23 1.38 -10.92
N ILE A 30 13.45 2.02 -11.81
CA ILE A 30 12.04 2.30 -11.55
C ILE A 30 11.24 0.99 -11.39
N ASP A 31 11.49 0.00 -12.25
CA ASP A 31 10.79 -1.29 -12.21
C ASP A 31 11.09 -2.09 -10.94
N GLU A 32 12.37 -2.16 -10.53
CA GLU A 32 12.76 -2.82 -9.28
C GLU A 32 12.15 -2.10 -8.07
N TRP A 33 12.15 -0.78 -8.10
CA TRP A 33 11.55 0.02 -7.05
C TRP A 33 10.04 -0.25 -6.92
N LEU A 34 9.31 -0.23 -8.03
CA LEU A 34 7.86 -0.45 -8.03
C LEU A 34 7.49 -1.86 -7.56
N ALA A 35 8.23 -2.87 -8.02
CA ALA A 35 8.04 -4.26 -7.58
C ALA A 35 8.22 -4.41 -6.06
N GLN A 36 9.24 -3.74 -5.50
CA GLN A 36 9.49 -3.77 -4.06
C GLN A 36 8.40 -3.04 -3.25
N GLU A 37 7.86 -1.94 -3.76
CA GLU A 37 6.74 -1.24 -3.11
C GLU A 37 5.48 -2.09 -3.11
N ARG A 38 5.11 -2.69 -4.25
CA ARG A 38 3.97 -3.61 -4.33
C ARG A 38 4.13 -4.78 -3.37
N ALA A 39 5.32 -5.37 -3.31
CA ALA A 39 5.62 -6.47 -2.39
C ALA A 39 5.52 -6.04 -0.91
N ALA A 40 6.02 -4.85 -0.56
CA ALA A 40 5.94 -4.32 0.80
C ALA A 40 4.49 -4.04 1.23
N VAL A 41 3.71 -3.42 0.34
CA VAL A 41 2.28 -3.16 0.52
C VAL A 41 1.50 -4.48 0.69
N TRP A 42 1.73 -5.45 -0.20
CA TRP A 42 1.07 -6.76 -0.15
C TRP A 42 1.38 -7.51 1.14
N LYS A 43 2.66 -7.55 1.55
CA LYS A 43 3.09 -8.21 2.78
C LYS A 43 2.44 -7.62 4.01
N GLU A 44 2.42 -6.29 4.14
CA GLU A 44 1.75 -5.63 5.26
C GLU A 44 0.24 -5.86 5.22
N ALA A 45 -0.38 -5.79 4.03
CA ALA A 45 -1.80 -6.01 3.86
C ALA A 45 -2.23 -7.43 4.28
N ILE A 46 -1.46 -8.46 3.94
CA ILE A 46 -1.69 -9.83 4.44
C ILE A 46 -1.59 -9.88 5.96
N GLY A 47 -0.56 -9.26 6.54
CA GLY A 47 -0.38 -9.21 7.99
C GLY A 47 -1.55 -8.52 8.71
N GLN A 48 -2.07 -7.45 8.14
CA GLN A 48 -3.25 -6.76 8.65
C GLN A 48 -4.54 -7.57 8.42
N ALA A 49 -4.67 -8.26 7.29
CA ALA A 49 -5.81 -9.13 7.00
C ALA A 49 -5.97 -10.20 8.08
N GLN A 50 -4.86 -10.85 8.44
CA GLN A 50 -4.84 -11.86 9.50
C GLN A 50 -5.20 -11.27 10.88
N LYS A 51 -4.64 -10.11 11.23
CA LYS A 51 -4.89 -9.46 12.53
C LYS A 51 -6.32 -8.97 12.70
N LEU A 52 -6.91 -8.45 11.63
CA LEU A 52 -8.23 -7.82 11.63
C LEU A 52 -9.34 -8.77 11.12
N GLN A 53 -8.99 -10.03 10.82
CA GLN A 53 -9.90 -11.03 10.25
C GLN A 53 -10.58 -10.55 8.96
N LEU A 54 -9.83 -9.83 8.12
CA LEU A 54 -10.25 -9.37 6.81
C LEU A 54 -9.81 -10.34 5.71
N ARG A 55 -10.34 -10.14 4.50
CA ARG A 55 -9.88 -10.87 3.33
C ARG A 55 -8.44 -10.49 2.99
N ALA A 56 -7.59 -11.48 2.75
CA ALA A 56 -6.25 -11.24 2.24
C ALA A 56 -6.32 -10.77 0.76
N PRO A 57 -5.71 -9.63 0.41
CA PRO A 57 -5.75 -9.14 -0.96
C PRO A 57 -4.80 -9.94 -1.85
N SER A 58 -5.17 -10.10 -3.12
CA SER A 58 -4.27 -10.67 -4.14
C SER A 58 -3.29 -9.62 -4.66
N MET A 59 -2.18 -10.02 -5.28
CA MET A 59 -1.28 -9.06 -5.94
C MET A 59 -2.00 -8.26 -7.04
N ALA A 60 -2.97 -8.85 -7.74
CA ALA A 60 -3.78 -8.15 -8.72
C ALA A 60 -4.64 -7.03 -8.10
N ASP A 61 -5.12 -7.21 -6.85
CA ASP A 61 -5.82 -6.15 -6.11
C ASP A 61 -4.86 -5.00 -5.76
N ILE A 62 -3.62 -5.32 -5.39
CA ILE A 62 -2.57 -4.34 -5.11
C ILE A 62 -2.25 -3.50 -6.35
N GLU A 63 -2.05 -4.15 -7.50
CA GLU A 63 -1.76 -3.48 -8.78
C GLU A 63 -2.95 -2.67 -9.30
N ARG A 64 -4.18 -3.15 -9.09
CA ARG A 64 -5.39 -2.38 -9.43
C ARG A 64 -5.47 -1.12 -8.57
N ALA A 65 -5.31 -1.24 -7.26
CA ALA A 65 -5.34 -0.10 -6.34
C ALA A 65 -4.24 0.92 -6.64
N GLU A 66 -3.04 0.44 -6.99
CA GLU A 66 -1.91 1.29 -7.39
C GLU A 66 -2.25 2.10 -8.65
N ARG A 67 -2.76 1.45 -9.70
CA ARG A 67 -3.16 2.14 -10.95
C ARG A 67 -4.17 3.26 -10.71
N HIS A 68 -5.08 3.09 -9.76
CA HIS A 68 -6.03 4.13 -9.36
C HIS A 68 -5.42 5.25 -8.53
N ALA A 69 -4.26 5.01 -7.91
CA ALA A 69 -3.54 6.00 -7.13
C ALA A 69 -2.55 6.81 -7.98
N ILE A 70 -2.01 6.25 -9.06
CA ILE A 70 -1.05 6.93 -9.95
C ILE A 70 -1.60 8.29 -10.40
N GLY A 71 -0.74 9.32 -10.37
CA GLY A 71 -1.09 10.69 -10.75
C GLY A 71 -1.73 11.52 -9.64
N HIS A 72 -2.09 10.92 -8.50
CA HIS A 72 -2.62 11.65 -7.35
C HIS A 72 -1.51 12.22 -6.45
N THR A 73 -1.69 13.46 -5.98
CA THR A 73 -0.77 14.11 -5.02
C THR A 73 -0.67 13.35 -3.71
N ASP A 74 -1.75 12.68 -3.30
CA ASP A 74 -1.85 11.82 -2.13
C ASP A 74 -1.66 10.33 -2.45
N TYR A 75 -0.90 10.01 -3.51
CA TYR A 75 -0.64 8.65 -4.04
C TYR A 75 -0.57 7.56 -2.96
N ALA A 76 0.31 7.73 -1.96
CA ALA A 76 0.53 6.72 -0.93
C ALA A 76 -0.71 6.46 -0.06
N ALA A 77 -1.48 7.52 0.24
CA ALA A 77 -2.70 7.42 1.02
C ALA A 77 -3.82 6.80 0.19
N LYS A 78 -3.98 7.25 -1.05
CA LYS A 78 -4.98 6.72 -1.98
C LYS A 78 -4.78 5.24 -2.27
N TRP A 79 -3.53 4.82 -2.49
CA TRP A 79 -3.21 3.41 -2.67
C TRP A 79 -3.55 2.59 -1.43
N ALA A 80 -3.14 3.06 -0.24
CA ALA A 80 -3.43 2.35 1.01
C ALA A 80 -4.93 2.20 1.28
N HIS A 81 -5.74 3.22 0.96
CA HIS A 81 -7.20 3.14 1.02
C HIS A 81 -7.76 2.13 0.01
N GLY A 82 -7.32 2.18 -1.24
CA GLY A 82 -7.77 1.21 -2.26
C GLY A 82 -7.45 -0.24 -1.91
N VAL A 83 -6.31 -0.50 -1.26
CA VAL A 83 -5.99 -1.84 -0.75
C VAL A 83 -6.88 -2.22 0.43
N ALA A 84 -7.09 -1.31 1.38
CA ALA A 84 -7.97 -1.55 2.54
C ALA A 84 -9.42 -1.85 2.11
N ASP A 85 -9.92 -1.17 1.08
CA ASP A 85 -11.26 -1.40 0.53
C ASP A 85 -11.35 -2.78 -0.13
N ALA A 86 -10.31 -3.21 -0.84
CA ALA A 86 -10.23 -4.54 -1.45
C ALA A 86 -10.17 -5.68 -0.41
N MET A 87 -9.73 -5.40 0.81
CA MET A 87 -9.71 -6.34 1.94
C MET A 87 -11.06 -6.43 2.66
N SER A 88 -11.93 -5.44 2.46
CA SER A 88 -13.24 -5.33 3.12
C SER A 88 -14.40 -5.81 2.23
N THR A 89 -14.12 -6.13 0.97
CA THR A 89 -15.07 -6.63 -0.04
C THR A 89 -14.96 -8.13 -0.22
#